data_AF-A0A090QZX0-F1
#
_entry.id   AF-A0A090QZX0-F1
#
_cell.length_a   1.000
_cell.length_b   1.000
_cell.length_c   1.000
_cell.angle_alpha   90.00
_cell.angle_beta   90.00
_cell.angle_gamma   90.00
#
_symmetry.space_group_name_H-M   'P 1'
#
loop_
_entity.id
_entity.type
_entity.pdbx_description
1 polymer ?
#
loop_
_entity_poly.entity_id
_entity_poly.type
_entity_poly.pdbx_seq_one_letter_code
_entity_poly.pdbx_strand_id
1 'polypeptide(L)'
;MTVMNVEKKVAKNMDLSQYGISNVTEIVRNPSYETLFEEETKPGLEGYEKGIVTELGAVSVDTGIFTGRSPKDKFIVKDDTTKDTLWWADQGKNDNKSIGQEAWNDLKELVTNQLSGKRLFVIDGYCGANLIPAYAFV
;
A
#
# COMPACT_ATOMS: atom_id res chain seq x y z
N MET A 1 17.35 15.52 19.91
CA MET A 1 18.38 14.66 19.27
C MET A 1 18.20 13.16 19.57
N THR A 2 17.54 12.77 20.66
CA THR A 2 17.40 11.36 21.06
C THR A 2 16.24 10.61 20.40
N VAL A 3 15.13 11.30 20.07
CA VAL A 3 13.92 10.67 19.49
C VAL A 3 14.12 10.28 18.02
N MET A 4 14.68 11.18 17.21
CA MET A 4 15.01 10.93 15.79
C MET A 4 15.98 9.76 15.58
N ASN A 5 16.87 9.49 16.55
CA ASN A 5 17.80 8.35 16.48
C ASN A 5 17.14 7.01 16.85
N VAL A 6 16.02 7.02 17.58
CA VAL A 6 15.24 5.81 17.90
C VAL A 6 14.36 5.42 16.72
N GLU A 7 13.67 6.37 16.09
CA GLU A 7 12.81 6.12 14.91
C GLU A 7 13.61 5.59 13.72
N LYS A 8 14.77 6.20 13.42
CA LYS A 8 15.71 5.70 12.39
C LYS A 8 16.22 4.29 12.69
N LYS A 9 16.31 3.90 13.97
CA LYS A 9 16.80 2.57 14.39
C LYS A 9 15.72 1.49 14.27
N VAL A 10 14.45 1.84 14.44
CA VAL A 10 13.32 0.92 14.28
C VAL A 10 13.00 0.64 12.80
N ALA A 11 13.07 1.66 11.93
CA ALA A 11 12.92 1.47 10.48
C ALA A 11 13.98 0.51 9.88
N LYS A 12 15.16 0.41 10.51
CA LYS A 12 16.28 -0.44 10.07
C LYS A 12 16.05 -1.95 10.29
N ASN A 13 15.03 -2.35 11.05
CA ASN A 13 14.85 -3.74 11.49
C ASN A 13 13.61 -4.45 10.90
N MET A 14 12.96 -3.88 9.89
CA MET A 14 11.79 -4.51 9.28
C MET A 14 12.22 -5.46 8.16
N ASP A 15 11.91 -6.74 8.32
CA ASP A 15 12.14 -7.75 7.31
C ASP A 15 10.93 -7.87 6.38
N LEU A 16 11.08 -7.42 5.13
CA LEU A 16 10.06 -7.50 4.09
C LEU A 16 10.15 -8.79 3.25
N SER A 17 11.16 -9.62 3.46
CA SER A 17 11.35 -10.87 2.70
C SER A 17 10.24 -11.88 2.94
N GLN A 18 9.60 -11.84 4.12
CA GLN A 18 8.41 -12.63 4.43
C GLN A 18 7.24 -12.38 3.47
N TYR A 19 7.19 -11.21 2.83
CA TYR A 19 6.17 -10.87 1.83
C TYR A 19 6.60 -11.20 0.39
N GLY A 20 7.85 -11.63 0.18
CA GLY A 20 8.47 -11.85 -1.14
C GLY A 20 9.24 -10.65 -1.68
N ILE A 21 9.39 -9.57 -0.90
CA ILE A 21 10.11 -8.35 -1.33
C ILE A 21 11.58 -8.47 -0.91
N SER A 22 12.48 -8.35 -1.86
CA SER A 22 13.93 -8.55 -1.67
C SER A 22 14.74 -7.31 -2.02
N ASN A 23 15.98 -7.25 -1.52
CA ASN A 23 16.97 -6.24 -1.89
C ASN A 23 16.51 -4.78 -1.72
N VAL A 24 15.63 -4.50 -0.75
CA VAL A 24 15.13 -3.15 -0.46
C VAL A 24 16.31 -2.24 -0.09
N THR A 25 16.44 -1.10 -0.79
CA THR A 25 17.61 -0.22 -0.64
C THR A 25 17.49 0.68 0.58
N GLU A 26 16.27 1.11 0.90
CA GLU A 26 15.95 1.92 2.07
C GLU A 26 14.47 1.73 2.43
N ILE A 27 14.18 1.74 3.74
CA ILE A 27 12.81 1.72 4.27
C ILE A 27 12.56 3.04 4.99
N VAL A 28 11.57 3.79 4.53
CA VAL A 28 11.02 4.97 5.21
C VAL A 28 9.73 4.57 5.90
N ARG A 29 9.83 4.23 7.18
CA ARG A 29 8.67 3.77 7.96
C ARG A 29 8.01 4.91 8.71
N ASN A 30 6.68 5.00 8.62
CA ASN A 30 5.84 6.02 9.24
C ASN A 30 6.42 7.44 9.12
N PRO A 31 6.68 7.91 7.88
CA PRO A 31 7.22 9.26 7.66
C PRO A 31 6.29 10.32 8.26
N SER A 32 6.88 11.41 8.75
CA SER A 32 6.10 12.57 9.17
C SER A 32 5.49 13.28 7.96
N TYR A 33 4.48 14.14 8.20
CA TYR A 33 3.90 14.96 7.13
C TYR A 33 4.94 15.87 6.45
N GLU A 34 5.90 16.40 7.22
CA GLU A 34 7.00 17.21 6.68
C GLU A 34 7.89 16.39 5.76
N THR A 35 8.21 15.15 6.16
CA THR A 35 8.98 14.23 5.32
C THR A 35 8.23 13.92 4.02
N LEU A 36 6.92 13.64 4.10
CA LEU A 36 6.09 13.38 2.91
C LEU A 36 6.05 14.60 1.98
N PHE A 37 5.86 15.80 2.52
CA PHE A 37 5.87 17.03 1.74
C PHE A 37 7.20 17.24 1.00
N GLU A 38 8.33 17.02 1.68
CA GLU A 38 9.66 17.07 1.05
C GLU A 38 9.81 16.01 -0.05
N GLU A 39 9.34 14.79 0.19
CA GLU A 39 9.39 13.68 -0.77
C GLU A 39 8.55 13.96 -2.02
N GLU A 40 7.32 14.44 -1.86
CA GLU A 40 6.37 14.73 -2.94
C GLU A 40 6.78 15.92 -3.82
N THR A 41 7.64 16.81 -3.31
CA THR A 41 8.07 18.05 -3.99
C THR A 41 9.51 18.00 -4.51
N LYS A 42 10.17 16.83 -4.47
CA LYS A 42 11.56 16.69 -4.92
C LYS A 42 11.75 17.06 -6.40
N PRO A 43 12.82 17.81 -6.72
CA PRO A 43 13.21 18.01 -8.11
C PRO A 43 13.70 16.67 -8.70
N GLY A 44 12.99 16.14 -9.69
CA GLY A 44 13.33 14.88 -10.37
C GLY A 44 12.23 13.83 -10.37
N LEU A 45 11.09 14.07 -9.70
CA LEU A 45 9.91 13.21 -9.86
C LEU A 45 9.31 13.38 -11.25
N GLU A 46 8.93 12.26 -11.87
CA GLU A 46 8.40 12.18 -13.22
C GLU A 46 7.03 11.51 -13.25
N GLY A 47 6.29 11.72 -14.35
CA GLY A 47 4.99 11.10 -14.56
C GLY A 47 4.01 11.37 -13.40
N TYR A 48 3.38 10.30 -12.92
CA TYR A 48 2.35 10.35 -11.86
C TYR A 48 2.93 10.45 -10.44
N GLU A 49 4.25 10.40 -10.27
CA GLU A 49 4.88 10.57 -8.96
C GLU A 49 5.02 12.05 -8.58
N LYS A 50 4.93 12.97 -9.55
CA LYS A 50 5.18 14.39 -9.35
C LYS A 50 4.04 15.10 -8.60
N GLY A 51 4.35 15.67 -7.44
CA GLY A 51 3.50 16.63 -6.73
C GLY A 51 3.72 18.08 -7.16
N ILE A 52 2.66 18.89 -7.08
CA ILE A 52 2.71 20.35 -7.30
C ILE A 52 2.11 21.05 -6.07
N VAL A 53 2.85 21.99 -5.49
CA VAL A 53 2.34 22.82 -4.39
C VAL A 53 1.38 23.86 -4.96
N THR A 54 0.14 23.83 -4.48
CA THR A 54 -0.92 24.78 -4.84
C THR A 54 -0.74 26.11 -4.12
N GLU A 55 -1.47 27.15 -4.54
CA GLU A 55 -1.49 28.44 -3.84
C GLU A 55 -2.00 28.36 -2.39
N LEU A 56 -2.74 27.30 -2.06
CA LEU A 56 -3.24 27.02 -0.71
C LEU A 56 -2.21 26.27 0.17
N GLY A 57 -1.03 25.94 -0.37
CA GLY A 57 0.02 25.20 0.32
C GLY A 57 -0.17 23.68 0.37
N ALA A 58 -1.29 23.15 -0.13
CA ALA A 58 -1.49 21.70 -0.29
C ALA A 58 -0.75 21.19 -1.53
N VAL A 59 -0.27 19.95 -1.47
CA VAL A 59 0.26 19.24 -2.64
C VAL A 59 -0.88 18.64 -3.45
N SER A 60 -0.85 18.82 -4.77
CA SER A 60 -1.75 18.20 -5.73
C SER A 60 -0.98 17.22 -6.61
N VAL A 61 -1.60 16.07 -6.91
CA VAL A 61 -1.06 15.02 -7.77
C VAL A 61 -2.05 14.69 -8.89
N ASP A 62 -1.56 14.09 -9.98
CA ASP A 62 -2.37 13.60 -11.10
C ASP A 62 -2.29 12.06 -11.16
N THR A 63 -3.45 11.39 -11.18
CA THR A 63 -3.56 9.93 -11.23
C THR A 63 -3.76 9.38 -12.65
N GLY A 64 -3.68 10.24 -13.66
CA GLY A 64 -3.84 9.89 -15.06
C GLY A 64 -5.26 9.43 -15.37
N ILE A 65 -5.39 8.28 -16.04
CA ILE A 65 -6.70 7.74 -16.43
C ILE A 65 -7.49 7.15 -15.24
N PHE A 66 -6.82 6.86 -14.12
CA PHE A 66 -7.42 6.21 -12.95
C PHE A 66 -7.96 7.27 -11.98
N THR A 67 -9.02 7.97 -12.37
CA THR A 67 -9.64 9.06 -11.60
C THR A 67 -10.72 8.58 -10.62
N GLY A 68 -10.88 7.27 -10.45
CA GLY A 68 -11.88 6.66 -9.59
C GLY A 68 -11.62 5.18 -9.34
N ARG A 69 -12.59 4.51 -8.72
CA ARG A 69 -12.52 3.06 -8.47
C ARG A 69 -12.66 2.27 -9.78
N SER A 70 -11.98 1.13 -9.86
CA SER A 70 -12.10 0.15 -10.94
C SER A 70 -12.85 -1.11 -10.47
N PRO A 71 -14.18 -1.07 -10.28
CA PRO A 71 -14.94 -2.22 -9.76
C PRO A 71 -14.82 -3.47 -10.63
N LYS A 72 -14.61 -3.29 -11.93
CA LYS A 72 -14.39 -4.40 -12.89
C LYS A 72 -13.05 -5.12 -12.70
N ASP A 73 -12.11 -4.55 -11.96
CA ASP A 73 -10.78 -5.13 -11.71
C ASP A 73 -10.61 -5.57 -10.25
N LYS A 74 -11.68 -5.55 -9.43
CA LYS A 74 -11.68 -6.09 -8.08
C LYS A 74 -11.82 -7.62 -8.09
N PHE A 75 -10.89 -8.34 -7.49
CA PHE A 75 -10.96 -9.79 -7.34
C PHE A 75 -10.68 -10.24 -5.91
N ILE A 76 -11.17 -11.42 -5.53
CA ILE A 76 -10.93 -12.06 -4.25
C ILE A 76 -10.58 -13.52 -4.50
N VAL A 77 -9.55 -14.03 -3.82
CA VAL A 77 -9.14 -15.44 -3.93
C VAL A 77 -10.25 -16.32 -3.37
N LYS A 78 -10.67 -17.31 -4.16
CA LYS A 78 -11.64 -18.33 -3.73
C LYS A 78 -10.87 -19.56 -3.23
N ASP A 79 -10.72 -19.66 -1.92
CA ASP A 79 -10.03 -20.73 -1.21
C ASP A 79 -10.93 -21.32 -0.11
N ASP A 80 -10.38 -22.22 0.72
CA ASP A 80 -11.14 -22.83 1.81
C ASP A 80 -11.62 -21.85 2.88
N THR A 81 -10.99 -20.67 2.99
CA THR A 81 -11.38 -19.61 3.94
C THR A 81 -12.60 -18.84 3.43
N THR A 82 -12.61 -18.53 2.13
CA THR A 82 -13.57 -17.57 1.56
C THR A 82 -14.74 -18.23 0.82
N LYS A 83 -14.58 -19.46 0.33
CA LYS A 83 -15.53 -20.10 -0.60
C LYS A 83 -16.98 -20.15 -0.09
N ASP A 84 -17.16 -20.36 1.21
CA ASP A 84 -18.49 -20.57 1.83
C ASP A 84 -19.00 -19.34 2.60
N THR A 85 -18.18 -18.30 2.75
CA THR A 85 -18.48 -17.14 3.62
C THR A 85 -18.66 -15.82 2.85
N LEU A 86 -18.06 -15.70 1.65
CA LEU A 86 -18.21 -14.51 0.82
C LEU A 86 -19.47 -14.55 -0.05
N TRP A 87 -20.08 -13.37 -0.21
CA TRP A 87 -21.12 -13.16 -1.21
C TRP A 87 -20.46 -12.97 -2.58
N TRP A 88 -20.45 -14.03 -3.39
CA TRP A 88 -19.75 -14.07 -4.67
C TRP A 88 -20.55 -13.40 -5.79
N ALA A 89 -19.87 -12.90 -6.81
CA ALA A 89 -20.51 -12.26 -7.98
C ALA A 89 -21.31 -13.25 -8.85
N ASP A 90 -21.04 -14.55 -8.76
CA ASP A 90 -21.83 -15.62 -9.40
C ASP A 90 -23.14 -15.93 -8.64
N GLN A 91 -23.33 -15.38 -7.44
CA GLN A 91 -24.53 -15.53 -6.60
C GLN A 91 -25.48 -14.32 -6.67
N GLY A 92 -25.06 -13.23 -7.31
CA GLY A 92 -25.86 -12.01 -7.41
C GLY A 92 -25.09 -10.80 -7.93
N LYS A 93 -25.76 -9.66 -8.09
CA LYS A 93 -25.14 -8.45 -8.64
C LYS A 93 -24.25 -7.76 -7.61
N ASN A 94 -22.95 -8.05 -7.66
CA ASN A 94 -21.89 -7.38 -6.88
C ASN A 94 -20.53 -7.51 -7.61
N ASP A 95 -19.48 -6.92 -7.05
CA ASP A 95 -18.14 -6.88 -7.68
C ASP A 95 -17.16 -7.96 -7.17
N ASN A 96 -17.59 -8.88 -6.29
CA ASN A 96 -16.74 -9.90 -5.66
C ASN A 96 -16.46 -11.07 -6.62
N LYS A 97 -15.66 -10.79 -7.65
CA LYS A 97 -15.23 -11.77 -8.65
C LYS A 97 -14.15 -12.67 -8.06
N SER A 98 -14.27 -13.98 -8.29
CA SER A 98 -13.31 -14.95 -7.79
C SER A 98 -12.08 -15.05 -8.70
N ILE A 99 -10.92 -15.30 -8.08
CA ILE A 99 -9.70 -15.78 -8.76
C ILE A 99 -9.17 -17.03 -8.06
N GLY A 100 -8.42 -17.84 -8.80
CA GLY A 100 -7.71 -18.99 -8.24
C GLY A 100 -6.38 -18.61 -7.58
N GLN A 101 -5.82 -19.53 -6.79
CA GLN A 101 -4.54 -19.35 -6.11
C GLN A 101 -3.37 -19.11 -7.09
N GLU A 102 -3.40 -19.75 -8.26
CA GLU A 102 -2.39 -19.60 -9.32
C GLU A 102 -2.31 -18.15 -9.81
N ALA A 103 -3.44 -17.58 -10.26
CA ALA A 103 -3.50 -16.20 -10.69
C ALA A 103 -3.09 -15.21 -9.58
N TRP A 104 -3.44 -15.49 -8.33
CA TRP A 104 -2.98 -14.70 -7.20
C TRP A 104 -1.46 -14.75 -7.03
N ASN A 105 -0.85 -15.93 -7.16
CA ASN A 105 0.60 -16.09 -7.04
C ASN A 105 1.33 -15.30 -8.14
N ASP A 106 0.83 -15.34 -9.39
CA ASP A 106 1.39 -14.57 -10.50
C ASP A 106 1.31 -13.05 -10.24
N LEU A 107 0.15 -12.58 -9.76
CA LEU A 107 -0.06 -11.17 -9.42
C LEU A 107 0.83 -10.75 -8.25
N LYS A 108 0.97 -11.60 -7.23
CA LYS A 108 1.84 -11.36 -6.08
C LYS A 108 3.28 -11.25 -6.53
N GLU A 109 3.76 -12.19 -7.35
CA GLU A 109 5.13 -12.17 -7.88
C GLU A 109 5.40 -10.91 -8.70
N LEU A 110 4.48 -10.50 -9.58
CA LEU A 110 4.58 -9.28 -10.36
C LEU A 110 4.81 -8.07 -9.46
N VAL A 111 4.00 -7.92 -8.40
CA VAL A 111 4.09 -6.80 -7.46
C VAL A 111 5.37 -6.86 -6.62
N THR A 112 5.73 -8.02 -6.08
CA THR A 112 6.93 -8.15 -5.24
C THR A 112 8.21 -7.93 -6.05
N ASN A 113 8.24 -8.37 -7.31
CA ASN A 113 9.34 -8.08 -8.22
C ASN A 113 9.45 -6.59 -8.52
N GLN A 114 8.32 -5.92 -8.74
CA GLN A 114 8.28 -4.48 -8.99
C GLN A 114 8.73 -3.64 -7.79
N LEU A 115 8.49 -4.10 -6.56
CA LEU A 115 8.89 -3.42 -5.31
C LEU A 115 10.31 -3.78 -4.84
N SER A 116 10.84 -4.92 -5.26
CA SER A 116 12.19 -5.36 -4.89
C SER A 116 13.27 -4.45 -5.48
N GLY A 117 14.39 -4.28 -4.78
CA GLY A 117 15.48 -3.42 -5.24
C GLY A 117 15.23 -1.91 -5.11
N LYS A 118 14.09 -1.49 -4.52
CA LYS A 118 13.68 -0.09 -4.43
C LYS A 118 13.74 0.47 -3.02
N ARG A 119 13.66 1.79 -2.93
CA ARG A 119 13.33 2.50 -1.69
C ARG A 119 11.83 2.43 -1.45
N LEU A 120 11.42 2.02 -0.26
CA LEU A 120 10.02 1.78 0.06
C LEU A 120 9.55 2.66 1.21
N PHE A 121 8.32 3.15 1.09
CA PHE A 121 7.58 3.76 2.17
C PHE A 121 6.68 2.72 2.79
N VAL A 122 6.70 2.61 4.12
CA VAL A 122 5.83 1.68 4.85
C VAL A 122 5.09 2.44 5.94
N ILE A 123 3.76 2.31 5.92
CA ILE A 123 2.87 3.04 6.81
C ILE A 123 2.04 2.01 7.56
N ASP A 124 2.24 1.94 8.88
CA ASP A 124 1.37 1.18 9.77
C ASP A 124 0.24 2.10 10.25
N GLY A 125 -1.00 1.68 10.05
CA GLY A 125 -2.19 2.45 10.41
C GLY A 125 -3.32 1.56 10.92
N TYR A 126 -4.23 2.15 11.70
CA TYR A 126 -5.39 1.43 12.21
C TYR A 126 -6.61 1.61 11.30
N CYS A 127 -7.34 0.52 11.06
CA CYS A 127 -8.66 0.57 10.43
C CYS A 127 -9.75 0.36 11.51
N GLY A 128 -10.39 1.47 11.93
CA GLY A 128 -11.39 1.51 13.01
C GLY A 128 -10.92 2.33 14.22
N ALA A 129 -11.78 3.22 14.73
CA ALA A 129 -11.41 4.19 15.79
C ALA A 129 -11.52 3.63 17.22
N ASN A 130 -12.11 2.45 17.39
CA ASN A 130 -12.32 1.87 18.70
C ASN A 130 -10.99 1.34 19.27
N LEU A 131 -10.60 1.84 20.44
CA LEU A 131 -9.40 1.41 21.16
C LEU A 131 -9.53 0.01 21.81
N ILE A 132 -10.73 -0.56 21.82
CA ILE A 132 -10.95 -1.93 22.31
C ILE A 132 -10.44 -2.88 21.21
N PRO A 133 -9.41 -3.73 21.48
CA PRO A 133 -8.78 -4.59 20.48
C PRO A 133 -9.74 -5.58 19.78
N ALA A 134 -10.97 -5.72 20.27
CA ALA A 134 -11.96 -6.63 19.72
C ALA A 134 -12.40 -6.29 18.28
N TYR A 135 -12.16 -5.07 17.80
CA TYR A 135 -12.68 -4.61 16.49
C TYR A 135 -11.69 -3.82 15.62
N ALA A 136 -10.44 -3.61 16.08
CA ALA A 136 -9.41 -2.95 15.29
C ALA A 136 -8.51 -4.01 14.64
N PHE A 137 -8.31 -3.93 13.33
CA PHE A 137 -7.32 -4.73 12.59
C PHE A 137 -6.03 -3.90 12.43
N VAL A 138 -4.89 -4.50 12.74
CA VAL A 138 -3.53 -3.95 12.60
C VAL A 138 -2.94 -4.39 11.26
#